data_AF-A0AAW4MPY6-F1
#
_entry.id   AF-A0AAW4MPY6-F1
#
_cell.length_a   1.000
_cell.length_b   1.000
_cell.length_c   1.000
_cell.angle_alpha   90.00
_cell.angle_beta   90.00
_cell.angle_gamma   90.00
#
_symmetry.space_group_name_H-M   'P 1'
#
loop_
_entity.id
_entity.type
_entity.pdbx_description
1 polymer ?
#
loop_
_entity_poly.entity_id
_entity_poly.type
_entity_poly.pdbx_seq_one_letter_code
_entity_poly.pdbx_strand_id
1 'polypeptide(L)'
;MKIVMIYDQIQSGKGIKDDHMVPLGLVKESCGPAIMMEPFLKQVNGHVVCCLYCGDGFYEANSDEVSRKLCAMVEKIKPDVVVCGPCFNYLGYGRMAARVAYDINEKTHSHAMAAMSIENEETINEYKDKVHIIKTPKKGGTGLNESLEGICQLAKAMCEQKDEDIVASKYCF
;
A
#
# COMPACT_ATOMS: atom_id res chain seq x y z
N MET A 1 0.92 10.65 -12.91
CA MET A 1 1.02 10.45 -11.45
C MET A 1 2.10 9.42 -11.14
N LYS A 2 3.07 9.76 -10.29
CA LYS A 2 4.14 8.88 -9.78
C LYS A 2 3.65 8.13 -8.55
N ILE A 3 3.80 6.82 -8.57
CA ILE A 3 3.33 5.93 -7.51
C ILE A 3 4.49 5.14 -6.93
N VAL A 4 4.56 5.04 -5.61
CA VAL A 4 5.41 4.07 -4.91
C VAL A 4 4.53 3.00 -4.28
N MET A 5 4.89 1.74 -4.45
CA MET A 5 4.26 0.64 -3.73
C MET A 5 5.09 0.27 -2.51
N ILE A 6 4.46 -0.08 -1.40
CA ILE A 6 5.12 -0.66 -0.22
C ILE A 6 4.55 -2.06 -0.01
N TYR A 7 5.43 -3.07 -0.02
CA TYR A 7 5.10 -4.49 0.07
C TYR A 7 5.71 -5.19 1.29
N ASP A 8 5.15 -6.34 1.66
CA ASP A 8 5.83 -7.31 2.50
C ASP A 8 6.83 -8.16 1.68
N GLN A 9 7.45 -9.13 2.32
CA GLN A 9 8.35 -10.09 1.69
C GLN A 9 7.67 -10.90 0.57
N ILE A 10 6.40 -11.27 0.75
CA ILE A 10 5.68 -12.15 -0.16
C ILE A 10 5.29 -11.37 -1.43
N GLN A 11 4.68 -10.20 -1.28
CA GLN A 11 4.17 -9.43 -2.42
C GLN A 11 5.29 -8.78 -3.21
N SER A 12 6.43 -8.47 -2.56
CA SER A 12 7.62 -8.00 -3.26
C SER A 12 8.39 -9.11 -4.00
N GLY A 13 8.11 -10.39 -3.71
CA GLY A 13 8.87 -11.53 -4.20
C GLY A 13 10.28 -11.65 -3.61
N LYS A 14 10.50 -11.07 -2.42
CA LYS A 14 11.79 -11.05 -1.71
C LYS A 14 11.89 -12.04 -0.55
N GLY A 15 10.80 -12.72 -0.26
CA GLY A 15 10.75 -13.87 0.63
C GLY A 15 9.46 -14.65 0.44
N ILE A 16 9.43 -15.85 1.00
CA ILE A 16 8.21 -16.64 1.12
C ILE A 16 7.52 -16.37 2.46
N LYS A 17 6.45 -17.14 2.74
CA LYS A 17 5.66 -16.98 3.96
C LYS A 17 6.51 -17.02 5.23
N ASP A 18 7.55 -17.84 5.27
CA ASP A 18 8.37 -18.07 6.46
C ASP A 18 9.52 -17.06 6.62
N ASP A 19 9.80 -16.25 5.59
CA ASP A 19 10.91 -15.28 5.57
C ASP A 19 10.51 -13.93 6.20
N HIS A 20 10.02 -13.94 7.44
CA HIS A 20 9.51 -12.74 8.11
C HIS A 20 10.56 -11.65 8.38
N MET A 21 11.84 -12.03 8.44
CA MET A 21 12.96 -11.13 8.82
C MET A 21 13.66 -10.47 7.62
N VAL A 22 12.99 -10.38 6.47
CA VAL A 22 13.52 -9.68 5.29
C VAL A 22 13.72 -8.19 5.62
N PRO A 23 14.93 -7.64 5.51
CA PRO A 23 15.19 -6.24 5.84
C PRO A 23 14.51 -5.30 4.84
N LEU A 24 14.32 -4.05 5.26
CA LEU A 24 13.85 -2.97 4.40
C LEU A 24 14.71 -2.85 3.14
N GLY A 25 14.07 -2.83 1.97
CA GLY A 25 14.74 -2.71 0.68
C GLY A 25 13.90 -2.02 -0.39
N LEU A 26 14.47 -1.94 -1.59
CA LEU A 26 13.88 -1.29 -2.77
C LEU A 26 14.07 -2.16 -4.01
N VAL A 27 13.03 -2.26 -4.82
CA VAL A 27 13.04 -2.77 -6.19
C VAL A 27 12.75 -1.61 -7.12
N LYS A 28 13.63 -1.37 -8.11
CA LYS A 28 13.48 -0.26 -9.06
C LYS A 28 12.34 -0.46 -10.06
N GLU A 29 12.00 -1.71 -10.34
CA GLU A 29 10.93 -2.08 -11.26
C GLU A 29 9.63 -2.38 -10.50
N SER A 30 8.51 -2.34 -11.22
CA SER A 30 7.24 -2.84 -10.69
C SER A 30 7.36 -4.32 -10.34
N CYS A 31 6.94 -4.69 -9.13
CA CYS A 31 6.83 -6.09 -8.71
C CYS A 31 5.48 -6.38 -8.09
N GLY A 32 5.18 -7.67 -7.89
CA GLY A 32 3.98 -8.09 -7.20
C GLY A 32 2.68 -7.63 -7.87
N PRO A 33 1.67 -7.23 -7.08
CA PRO A 33 0.39 -6.75 -7.59
C PRO A 33 0.48 -5.56 -8.55
N ALA A 34 1.53 -4.73 -8.49
CA ALA A 34 1.73 -3.61 -9.41
C ALA A 34 1.76 -4.03 -10.88
N ILE A 35 2.21 -5.25 -11.18
CA ILE A 35 2.22 -5.81 -12.54
C ILE A 35 0.78 -5.98 -13.04
N MET A 36 -0.12 -6.50 -12.20
CA MET A 36 -1.54 -6.66 -12.54
C MET A 36 -2.29 -5.33 -12.60
N MET A 37 -1.74 -4.28 -11.99
CA MET A 37 -2.33 -2.93 -12.02
C MET A 37 -2.09 -2.20 -13.35
N GLU A 38 -1.18 -2.66 -14.21
CA GLU A 38 -0.75 -1.93 -15.42
C GLU A 38 -1.91 -1.47 -16.32
N PRO A 39 -2.95 -2.29 -16.61
CA PRO A 39 -4.08 -1.85 -17.44
C PRO A 39 -4.89 -0.70 -16.81
N PHE A 40 -5.01 -0.68 -15.48
CA PHE A 40 -5.75 0.35 -14.74
C PHE A 40 -4.91 1.62 -14.57
N LEU A 41 -3.61 1.46 -14.32
CA LEU A 41 -2.65 2.57 -14.25
C LEU A 41 -2.63 3.39 -15.54
N LYS A 42 -2.69 2.73 -16.71
CA LYS A 42 -2.79 3.41 -18.02
C LYS A 42 -4.04 4.31 -18.12
N GLN A 43 -5.17 3.90 -17.54
CA GLN A 43 -6.42 4.67 -17.59
C GLN A 43 -6.35 5.95 -16.75
N VAL A 44 -5.54 5.94 -15.68
CA VAL A 44 -5.36 7.09 -14.78
C VAL A 44 -4.04 7.83 -15.00
N ASN A 45 -3.30 7.52 -16.08
CA ASN A 45 -1.96 8.06 -16.35
C ASN A 45 -1.01 7.93 -15.14
N GLY A 46 -1.11 6.79 -14.44
CA GLY A 46 -0.31 6.41 -13.28
C GLY A 46 0.92 5.59 -13.68
N HIS A 47 2.01 5.77 -12.94
CA HIS A 47 3.26 5.05 -13.17
C HIS A 47 3.92 4.68 -11.85
N VAL A 48 4.14 3.37 -11.62
CA VAL A 48 4.88 2.87 -10.47
C VAL A 48 6.37 3.07 -10.70
N VAL A 49 7.01 3.93 -9.90
CA VAL A 49 8.43 4.31 -10.08
C VAL A 49 9.40 3.39 -9.33
N CYS A 50 8.93 2.75 -8.26
CA CYS A 50 9.63 1.68 -7.54
C CYS A 50 8.69 1.01 -6.54
N CYS A 51 9.10 -0.15 -6.04
CA CYS A 51 8.47 -0.83 -4.93
C CYS A 51 9.44 -0.89 -3.75
N LEU A 52 9.04 -0.35 -2.60
CA LEU A 52 9.72 -0.58 -1.33
C LEU A 52 9.17 -1.85 -0.69
N TYR A 53 9.97 -2.51 0.13
CA TYR A 53 9.49 -3.69 0.83
C TYR A 53 10.16 -3.87 2.19
N CYS A 54 9.47 -4.50 3.12
CA CYS A 54 10.00 -4.93 4.40
C CYS A 54 9.28 -6.19 4.86
N GLY A 55 10.00 -7.17 5.38
CA GLY A 55 9.38 -8.32 6.04
C GLY A 55 8.54 -7.87 7.22
N ASP A 56 7.36 -8.46 7.40
CA ASP A 56 6.43 -8.09 8.46
C ASP A 56 6.99 -8.32 9.87
N GLY A 57 7.74 -9.41 10.09
CA GLY A 57 8.45 -9.65 11.35
C GLY A 57 9.62 -8.69 11.57
N PHE A 58 10.37 -8.35 10.52
CA PHE A 58 11.42 -7.33 10.61
C PHE A 58 10.84 -5.96 10.99
N TYR A 59 9.70 -5.60 10.40
CA TYR A 59 8.97 -4.39 10.73
C TYR A 59 8.47 -4.42 12.18
N GLU A 60 7.82 -5.51 12.61
CA GLU A 60 7.30 -5.64 13.98
C GLU A 60 8.40 -5.43 15.04
N ALA A 61 9.59 -5.98 14.80
CA ALA A 61 10.74 -5.80 15.69
C ALA A 61 11.35 -4.39 15.68
N ASN A 62 11.07 -3.56 14.65
CA ASN A 62 11.77 -2.29 14.41
C ASN A 62 10.84 -1.17 13.89
N SER A 63 9.56 -1.18 14.30
CA SER A 63 8.47 -0.47 13.61
C SER A 63 8.71 1.04 13.44
N ASP A 64 9.10 1.73 14.50
CA ASP A 64 9.39 3.18 14.46
C ASP A 64 10.59 3.51 13.57
N GLU A 65 11.64 2.67 13.61
CA GLU A 65 12.82 2.88 12.78
C GLU A 65 12.50 2.66 11.29
N VAL A 66 11.81 1.57 10.97
CA VAL A 66 11.45 1.23 9.59
C VAL A 66 10.46 2.24 9.03
N SER A 67 9.45 2.65 9.81
CA SER A 67 8.49 3.69 9.40
C SER A 67 9.18 5.02 9.09
N ARG A 68 10.08 5.47 9.97
CA ARG A 68 10.88 6.69 9.73
C ARG A 68 11.75 6.57 8.47
N LYS A 69 12.39 5.42 8.24
CA LYS A 69 13.19 5.17 7.03
C LYS A 69 12.33 5.18 5.77
N LEU A 70 11.15 4.55 5.79
CA LEU A 70 10.19 4.57 4.69
C LEU A 70 9.74 6.01 4.37
N CYS A 71 9.37 6.79 5.38
CA CYS A 71 9.02 8.21 5.19
C CYS A 71 10.18 8.99 4.55
N ALA A 72 11.42 8.81 5.01
CA ALA A 72 12.58 9.47 4.43
C ALA A 72 12.85 9.03 2.97
N MET A 73 12.61 7.77 2.64
CA MET A 73 12.70 7.28 1.26
C MET A 73 11.61 7.90 0.38
N VAL A 74 10.37 7.99 0.88
CA VAL A 74 9.25 8.64 0.19
C VAL A 74 9.56 10.11 -0.09
N GLU A 75 10.02 10.88 0.90
CA GLU A 75 10.44 12.28 0.73
C GLU A 75 11.57 12.47 -0.31
N LYS A 76 12.45 11.47 -0.42
CA LYS A 76 13.50 11.49 -1.45
C LYS A 76 12.97 11.17 -2.84
N ILE A 77 12.05 10.21 -2.95
CA ILE A 77 11.46 9.77 -4.23
C ILE A 77 10.44 10.80 -4.75
N LYS A 78 9.74 11.49 -3.83
CA LYS A 78 8.66 12.44 -4.09
C LYS A 78 7.57 11.84 -5.00
N PRO A 79 6.96 10.71 -4.63
CA PRO A 79 5.79 10.22 -5.34
C PRO A 79 4.59 11.12 -5.07
N ASP A 80 3.64 11.14 -6.00
CA ASP A 80 2.36 11.81 -5.77
C ASP A 80 1.52 10.96 -4.79
N VAL A 81 1.58 9.62 -4.95
CA VAL A 81 0.84 8.66 -4.13
C VAL A 81 1.70 7.47 -3.71
N VAL A 82 1.49 7.00 -2.48
CA VAL A 82 2.04 5.74 -1.94
C VAL A 82 0.90 4.75 -1.69
N VAL A 83 1.06 3.53 -2.18
CA VAL A 83 0.10 2.44 -1.91
C VAL A 83 0.76 1.39 -1.04
N CYS A 84 0.25 1.22 0.18
CA CYS A 84 0.68 0.18 1.10
C CYS A 84 -0.29 -1.01 0.99
N GLY A 85 0.08 -2.05 0.24
CA GLY A 85 -0.84 -3.13 -0.13
C GLY A 85 -0.84 -3.45 -1.63
N PRO A 86 -1.68 -4.41 -2.07
CA PRO A 86 -2.71 -5.10 -1.30
C PRO A 86 -2.15 -6.16 -0.33
N CYS A 87 -2.64 -6.14 0.90
CA CYS A 87 -2.20 -7.02 2.00
C CYS A 87 -2.92 -8.37 2.01
N PHE A 88 -4.04 -8.50 1.29
CA PHE A 88 -4.94 -9.65 1.43
C PHE A 88 -5.29 -9.88 2.91
N ASN A 89 -5.33 -11.12 3.38
CA ASN A 89 -5.63 -11.51 4.75
C ASN A 89 -4.36 -11.70 5.62
N TYR A 90 -3.26 -11.01 5.30
CA TYR A 90 -2.00 -11.10 6.03
C TYR A 90 -1.94 -10.05 7.14
N LEU A 91 -2.20 -10.47 8.38
CA LEU A 91 -2.36 -9.58 9.54
C LEU A 91 -1.12 -8.74 9.85
N GLY A 92 0.08 -9.34 9.86
CA GLY A 92 1.34 -8.63 10.11
C GLY A 92 1.59 -7.54 9.08
N TYR A 93 1.39 -7.87 7.80
CA TYR A 93 1.51 -6.93 6.70
C TYR A 93 0.40 -5.85 6.74
N GLY A 94 -0.85 -6.20 7.05
CA GLY A 94 -1.94 -5.25 7.23
C GLY A 94 -1.62 -4.17 8.26
N ARG A 95 -1.12 -4.59 9.44
CA ARG A 95 -0.66 -3.67 10.50
C ARG A 95 0.46 -2.75 10.03
N MET A 96 1.48 -3.30 9.37
CA MET A 96 2.57 -2.50 8.78
C MET A 96 2.02 -1.49 7.77
N ALA A 97 1.18 -1.92 6.84
CA ALA A 97 0.67 -1.09 5.75
C ALA A 97 -0.18 0.08 6.26
N ALA A 98 -1.10 -0.16 7.20
CA ALA A 98 -1.93 0.90 7.77
C ALA A 98 -1.11 1.93 8.54
N ARG A 99 -0.19 1.47 9.41
CA ARG A 99 0.67 2.36 10.20
C ARG A 99 1.62 3.16 9.32
N VAL A 100 2.25 2.54 8.31
CA VAL A 100 3.14 3.23 7.38
C VAL A 100 2.37 4.24 6.52
N ALA A 101 1.19 3.89 6.01
CA ALA A 101 0.36 4.84 5.26
C ALA A 101 -0.02 6.05 6.13
N TYR A 102 -0.43 5.81 7.39
CA TYR A 102 -0.69 6.87 8.35
C TYR A 102 0.53 7.77 8.58
N ASP A 103 1.69 7.17 8.88
CA ASP A 103 2.93 7.91 9.12
C ASP A 103 3.37 8.73 7.89
N ILE A 104 3.18 8.22 6.67
CA ILE A 104 3.49 8.95 5.42
C ILE A 104 2.58 10.17 5.27
N ASN A 105 1.27 10.02 5.52
CA ASN A 105 0.32 11.14 5.46
C ASN A 105 0.64 12.23 6.49
N GLU A 106 1.08 11.84 7.69
CA GLU A 106 1.40 12.80 8.77
C GLU A 106 2.76 13.50 8.59
N LYS A 107 3.73 12.82 7.96
CA LYS A 107 5.15 13.24 8.02
C LYS A 107 5.75 13.59 6.67
N THR A 108 5.02 13.41 5.58
CA THR A 108 5.53 13.67 4.22
C THR A 108 4.54 14.49 3.40
N HIS A 109 4.98 14.93 2.23
CA HIS A 109 4.13 15.63 1.26
C HIS A 109 3.36 14.69 0.31
N SER A 110 3.57 13.38 0.40
CA SER A 110 2.91 12.39 -0.45
C SER A 110 1.60 11.91 0.18
N HIS A 111 0.61 11.58 -0.67
CA HIS A 111 -0.63 10.97 -0.22
C HIS A 111 -0.47 9.46 -0.12
N ALA A 112 -0.93 8.83 0.96
CA ALA A 112 -0.80 7.39 1.18
C ALA A 112 -2.13 6.73 1.52
N MET A 113 -2.33 5.54 0.99
CA MET A 113 -3.46 4.66 1.28
C MET A 113 -2.99 3.26 1.64
N ALA A 114 -3.84 2.52 2.35
CA ALA A 114 -3.67 1.09 2.56
C ALA A 114 -4.69 0.29 1.73
N ALA A 115 -4.38 -0.98 1.46
CA ALA A 115 -5.32 -1.90 0.82
C ALA A 115 -5.20 -3.28 1.47
N MET A 116 -6.31 -3.82 1.99
CA MET A 116 -6.31 -5.10 2.73
C MET A 116 -7.70 -5.75 2.74
N SER A 117 -7.76 -7.03 3.13
CA SER A 117 -9.03 -7.75 3.24
C SER A 117 -9.69 -7.57 4.60
N ILE A 118 -11.00 -7.81 4.66
CA ILE A 118 -11.84 -7.65 5.88
C ILE A 118 -11.33 -8.49 7.05
N GLU A 119 -10.59 -9.56 6.79
CA GLU A 119 -9.94 -10.38 7.81
C GLU A 119 -8.89 -9.61 8.65
N ASN A 120 -8.45 -8.43 8.23
CA ASN A 120 -7.60 -7.53 9.03
C ASN A 120 -8.43 -6.59 9.93
N GLU A 121 -9.54 -7.09 10.48
CA GLU A 121 -10.59 -6.31 11.16
C GLU A 121 -10.04 -5.37 12.25
N GLU A 122 -9.12 -5.85 13.10
CA GLU A 122 -8.50 -5.05 14.17
C GLU A 122 -7.79 -3.81 13.60
N THR A 123 -6.96 -4.01 12.56
CA THR A 123 -6.24 -2.94 11.89
C THR A 123 -7.20 -1.99 11.17
N ILE A 124 -8.21 -2.53 10.51
CA ILE A 124 -9.22 -1.72 9.80
C ILE A 124 -9.94 -0.81 10.80
N ASN A 125 -10.42 -1.35 11.91
CA ASN A 125 -11.13 -0.57 12.92
C ASN A 125 -10.25 0.51 13.57
N GLU A 126 -8.94 0.27 13.68
CA GLU A 126 -8.01 1.27 14.24
C GLU A 126 -7.68 2.42 13.26
N TYR A 127 -7.67 2.16 11.94
CA TYR A 127 -7.12 3.09 10.94
C TYR A 127 -8.10 3.62 9.88
N LYS A 128 -9.30 3.03 9.70
CA LYS A 128 -10.23 3.44 8.62
C LYS A 128 -10.64 4.92 8.67
N ASP A 129 -10.67 5.51 9.86
CA ASP A 129 -11.00 6.93 10.06
C ASP A 129 -9.77 7.85 9.96
N LYS A 130 -8.58 7.28 9.75
CA LYS A 130 -7.28 8.01 9.69
C LYS A 130 -6.60 7.90 8.33
N VAL A 131 -6.86 6.82 7.60
CA VAL A 131 -6.24 6.49 6.31
C VAL A 131 -7.31 5.82 5.45
N HIS A 132 -7.34 6.12 4.16
CA HIS A 132 -8.13 5.32 3.24
C HIS A 132 -7.63 3.87 3.18
N ILE A 133 -8.53 2.93 3.48
CA ILE A 133 -8.25 1.49 3.43
C ILE A 133 -9.14 0.85 2.37
N ILE A 134 -8.57 0.53 1.21
CA ILE A 134 -9.28 -0.14 0.12
C ILE A 134 -9.56 -1.60 0.47
N LYS A 135 -10.80 -2.01 0.21
CA LYS A 135 -11.27 -3.38 0.33
C LYS A 135 -10.63 -4.26 -0.73
N THR A 136 -9.89 -5.28 -0.31
CA THR A 136 -9.35 -6.33 -1.18
C THR A 136 -9.92 -7.69 -0.80
N PRO A 137 -10.01 -8.67 -1.71
CA PRO A 137 -10.31 -10.03 -1.28
C PRO A 137 -9.16 -10.60 -0.43
N LYS A 138 -9.44 -11.67 0.32
CA LYS A 138 -8.39 -12.54 0.87
C LYS A 138 -7.59 -13.20 -0.26
N LYS A 139 -6.43 -13.78 0.07
CA LYS A 139 -5.62 -14.48 -0.93
C LYS A 139 -6.42 -15.63 -1.57
N GLY A 140 -6.44 -15.66 -2.90
CA GLY A 140 -7.22 -16.63 -3.69
C GLY A 140 -8.72 -16.34 -3.77
N GLY A 141 -9.20 -15.23 -3.19
CA GLY A 141 -10.58 -14.77 -3.35
C GLY A 141 -10.83 -14.12 -4.72
N THR A 142 -12.11 -13.88 -5.03
CA THR A 142 -12.55 -13.20 -6.25
C THR A 142 -12.64 -11.68 -6.04
N GLY A 143 -12.58 -10.90 -7.12
CA GLY A 143 -12.74 -9.43 -7.06
C GLY A 143 -11.45 -8.62 -6.98
N LEU A 144 -10.27 -9.25 -7.11
CA LEU A 144 -8.99 -8.52 -7.05
C LEU A 144 -8.90 -7.42 -8.10
N ASN A 145 -9.36 -7.66 -9.34
CA ASN A 145 -9.31 -6.65 -10.40
C ASN A 145 -10.11 -5.39 -10.05
N GLU A 146 -11.27 -5.53 -9.41
CA GLU A 146 -12.07 -4.37 -8.96
C GLU A 146 -11.34 -3.59 -7.86
N SER A 147 -10.69 -4.29 -6.92
CA SER A 147 -9.86 -3.64 -5.90
C SER A 147 -8.63 -2.93 -6.51
N LEU A 148 -7.97 -3.53 -7.50
CA LEU A 148 -6.82 -2.92 -8.19
C LEU A 148 -7.24 -1.68 -9.01
N GLU A 149 -8.41 -1.73 -9.64
CA GLU A 149 -9.02 -0.56 -10.27
C GLU A 149 -9.32 0.52 -9.23
N GLY A 150 -9.93 0.15 -8.10
CA GLY A 150 -10.20 1.06 -6.98
C GLY A 150 -8.95 1.74 -6.44
N ILE A 151 -7.83 1.01 -6.31
CA ILE A 151 -6.52 1.57 -5.93
C ILE A 151 -6.09 2.66 -6.93
N CYS A 152 -6.21 2.39 -8.24
CA CYS A 152 -5.80 3.34 -9.26
C CYS A 152 -6.73 4.58 -9.30
N GLN A 153 -8.03 4.38 -9.15
CA GLN A 153 -9.01 5.48 -9.12
C GLN A 153 -8.82 6.35 -7.89
N LEU A 154 -8.63 5.75 -6.71
CA LEU A 154 -8.40 6.52 -5.48
C LEU A 154 -7.06 7.23 -5.51
N ALA A 155 -6.00 6.59 -6.02
CA ALA A 155 -4.71 7.26 -6.21
C ALA A 155 -4.86 8.52 -7.07
N LYS A 156 -5.61 8.43 -8.18
CA LYS A 156 -5.87 9.60 -9.02
C LYS A 156 -6.63 10.68 -8.26
N ALA A 157 -7.69 10.32 -7.54
CA ALA A 157 -8.48 11.25 -6.75
C ALA A 157 -7.63 11.99 -5.71
N MET A 158 -6.77 11.27 -4.98
CA MET A 158 -5.84 11.84 -3.99
C MET A 158 -4.80 12.76 -4.63
N CYS A 159 -4.27 12.40 -5.80
CA CYS A 159 -3.31 13.23 -6.51
C CYS A 159 -3.94 14.51 -7.07
N GLU A 160 -5.19 14.45 -7.54
CA GLU A 160 -5.92 15.59 -8.09
C GLU A 160 -6.67 16.40 -7.02
N GLN A 161 -6.73 15.89 -5.78
CA GLN A 161 -7.53 16.42 -4.67
C GLN A 161 -8.99 16.63 -5.07
N LYS A 162 -9.56 15.62 -5.73
CA LYS A 162 -10.88 15.71 -6.36
C LYS A 162 -11.61 14.37 -6.31
N ASP A 163 -12.88 14.43 -5.92
CA ASP A 163 -13.80 13.29 -5.86
C ASP A 163 -13.34 12.16 -4.92
N GLU A 164 -12.40 12.43 -4.00
CA GLU A 164 -11.83 11.45 -3.06
C GLU A 164 -12.92 10.74 -2.24
N ASP A 165 -13.83 11.49 -1.62
CA ASP A 165 -14.92 10.93 -0.82
C ASP A 165 -15.85 10.02 -1.64
N ILE A 166 -16.08 10.37 -2.92
CA ILE A 166 -16.94 9.59 -3.82
C ILE A 166 -16.27 8.24 -4.10
N VAL A 167 -14.98 8.26 -4.46
CA VAL A 167 -14.22 7.04 -4.74
C VAL A 167 -14.05 6.21 -3.46
N ALA A 168 -13.73 6.84 -2.34
CA ALA A 168 -13.56 6.19 -1.04
C ALA A 168 -14.86 5.50 -0.59
N SER A 169 -16.03 6.13 -0.74
CA SER A 169 -17.32 5.54 -0.39
C SER A 169 -17.62 4.23 -1.14
N LYS A 170 -17.05 4.08 -2.34
CA LYS A 170 -17.21 2.89 -3.18
C LYS A 170 -16.22 1.78 -2.80
N TYR A 171 -14.95 2.14 -2.61
CA TYR A 171 -13.87 1.15 -2.51
C TYR A 171 -13.29 0.94 -1.11
N CYS A 172 -13.49 1.85 -0.16
CA CYS A 172 -12.89 1.80 1.18
C CYS A 172 -13.83 1.25 2.25
N PHE A 173 -13.27 0.78 3.37
CA PHE A 173 -13.99 0.43 4.60
C PHE A 173 -14.58 1.64 5.32
#